data_AF-A0A8D8Y4Q7-F1
#
_entry.id   AF-A0A8D8Y4Q7-F1
#
_cell.length_a   1.000
_cell.length_b   1.000
_cell.length_c   1.000
_cell.angle_alpha   90.00
_cell.angle_beta   90.00
_cell.angle_gamma   90.00
#
_symmetry.space_group_name_H-M   'P 1'
#
loop_
_entity.id
_entity.type
_entity.pdbx_description
1 polymer ?
#
loop_
_entity_poly.entity_id
_entity_poly.type
_entity_poly.pdbx_seq_one_letter_code
_entity_poly.pdbx_strand_id
1 'polypeptide(L)'
;MADTDMSNGGATDSSLKRKNSNADEMEVEDGVDLKKVKQEEGVESKTLKFLAYKDLPYEEQLKKKVDEVEQCFKTFHGSFPKQYPELGDWYRNQLLKWFRIEEIRPSPKQEGYRNKCELTIGFNPEIGKLGAGVRTSHLETERVEISTTDESYIHLPKPMIELSQDTKIVWSSFVPKTVRSLSDP
;
A
#
# COMPACT_ATOMS: atom_id res chain seq x y z
N MET A 1 64.03 7.48 9.78
CA MET A 1 64.22 6.08 10.22
C MET A 1 63.12 5.75 11.21
N ALA A 2 62.19 4.88 10.80
CA ALA A 2 61.41 3.92 11.57
C ALA A 2 60.01 3.80 10.96
N ASP A 3 59.90 2.93 9.96
CA ASP A 3 58.67 2.22 9.61
C ASP A 3 58.19 1.41 10.81
N THR A 4 56.88 1.30 11.02
CA THR A 4 56.29 0.05 11.50
C THR A 4 54.86 -0.08 10.96
N ASP A 5 54.63 -1.29 10.50
CA ASP A 5 53.60 -1.80 9.63
C ASP A 5 52.49 -2.49 10.43
N MET A 6 51.33 -2.66 9.78
CA MET A 6 50.47 -3.88 9.81
C MET A 6 49.65 -4.23 11.08
N SER A 7 48.31 -4.14 10.88
CA SER A 7 47.39 -5.29 10.77
C SER A 7 46.29 -5.53 11.83
N ASN A 8 45.12 -5.82 11.23
CA ASN A 8 44.17 -6.91 11.50
C ASN A 8 43.08 -6.83 12.59
N GLY A 9 41.91 -7.34 12.19
CA GLY A 9 40.76 -7.72 13.02
C GLY A 9 39.51 -6.93 12.62
N GLY A 10 38.48 -7.49 11.99
CA GLY A 10 37.93 -8.83 12.11
C GLY A 10 36.49 -8.68 12.63
N ALA A 11 35.54 -9.07 11.79
CA ALA A 11 34.10 -8.93 11.98
C ALA A 11 33.53 -9.52 13.28
N THR A 12 32.42 -8.96 13.75
CA THR A 12 31.10 -9.61 13.95
C THR A 12 30.31 -8.92 15.06
N ASP A 13 29.22 -8.22 14.72
CA ASP A 13 28.22 -7.78 15.70
C ASP A 13 27.04 -8.75 15.66
N SER A 14 27.14 -9.80 16.47
CA SER A 14 26.04 -10.66 16.84
C SER A 14 25.57 -10.27 18.24
N SER A 15 24.37 -9.72 18.36
CA SER A 15 23.69 -9.65 19.66
C SER A 15 22.17 -9.67 19.52
N LEU A 16 21.67 -10.90 19.44
CA LEU A 16 20.35 -11.31 19.91
C LEU A 16 20.16 -10.88 21.37
N LYS A 17 19.19 -10.01 21.65
CA LYS A 17 18.74 -9.73 23.02
C LYS A 17 17.65 -10.72 23.41
N ARG A 18 18.02 -11.72 24.22
CA ARG A 18 17.09 -12.50 25.04
C ARG A 18 16.63 -11.64 26.22
N LYS A 19 15.35 -11.74 26.60
CA LYS A 19 14.92 -11.49 27.98
C LYS A 19 13.83 -12.49 28.33
N ASN A 20 14.11 -13.31 29.33
CA ASN A 20 13.18 -14.21 29.98
C ASN A 20 13.12 -13.83 31.46
N SER A 21 11.93 -13.85 32.07
CA SER A 21 11.69 -14.32 33.43
C SER A 21 10.20 -14.28 33.77
N ASN A 22 9.69 -15.47 34.13
CA ASN A 22 8.34 -15.84 34.59
C ASN A 22 7.80 -15.05 35.79
N ALA A 23 6.47 -15.00 35.89
CA ALA A 23 5.71 -15.13 37.14
C ALA A 23 4.36 -15.82 36.86
N ASP A 24 3.90 -16.59 37.86
CA ASP A 24 2.97 -17.72 37.82
C ASP A 24 1.52 -17.51 37.38
N GLU A 25 0.93 -18.68 37.12
CA GLU A 25 -0.41 -19.09 36.70
C GLU A 25 -1.59 -18.50 37.48
N MET A 26 -2.68 -18.22 36.76
CA MET A 26 -4.04 -18.45 37.25
C MET A 26 -4.97 -18.70 36.03
N GLU A 27 -5.45 -19.94 35.90
CA GLU A 27 -6.41 -20.35 34.88
C GLU A 27 -7.81 -19.78 35.17
N VAL A 28 -8.43 -19.18 34.15
CA VAL A 28 -9.89 -19.17 33.97
C VAL A 28 -10.18 -19.27 32.46
N GLU A 29 -10.87 -20.33 32.08
CA GLU A 29 -11.44 -20.55 30.75
C GLU A 29 -12.44 -19.44 30.39
N ASP A 30 -12.36 -18.90 29.17
CA ASP A 30 -13.55 -18.76 28.32
C ASP A 30 -13.14 -18.70 26.85
N GLY A 31 -13.76 -19.56 26.05
CA GLY A 31 -13.37 -19.82 24.67
C GLY A 31 -13.92 -18.80 23.68
N VAL A 32 -13.10 -18.41 22.71
CA VAL A 32 -13.56 -18.14 21.34
C VAL A 32 -12.44 -18.53 20.37
N ASP A 33 -12.55 -19.74 19.82
CA ASP A 33 -11.67 -20.24 18.75
C ASP A 33 -12.06 -19.54 17.43
N LEU A 34 -11.55 -18.32 17.23
CA LEU A 34 -11.64 -17.61 15.96
C LEU A 34 -10.66 -18.25 14.97
N LYS A 35 -11.05 -19.39 14.42
CA LYS A 35 -10.48 -19.91 13.18
C LYS A 35 -10.67 -18.85 12.11
N LYS A 36 -9.59 -18.09 11.87
CA LYS A 36 -9.41 -17.21 10.73
C LYS A 36 -9.52 -18.08 9.48
N VAL A 37 -10.72 -18.17 8.93
CA VAL A 37 -10.97 -18.71 7.60
C VAL A 37 -10.17 -17.85 6.65
N LYS A 38 -9.03 -18.38 6.21
CA LYS A 38 -8.24 -17.82 5.13
C LYS A 38 -9.07 -18.05 3.87
N GLN A 39 -9.96 -17.10 3.57
CA GLN A 39 -10.57 -17.04 2.25
C GLN A 39 -9.44 -17.03 1.23
N GLU A 40 -9.50 -17.95 0.28
CA GLU A 40 -8.65 -17.93 -0.90
C GLU A 40 -9.00 -16.64 -1.65
N GLU A 41 -8.25 -15.58 -1.38
CA GLU A 41 -8.26 -14.37 -2.18
C GLU A 41 -7.89 -14.77 -3.61
N GLY A 42 -8.89 -14.79 -4.50
CA GLY A 42 -8.68 -14.95 -5.94
C GLY A 42 -7.62 -13.96 -6.43
N VAL A 43 -6.90 -14.34 -7.48
CA VAL A 43 -5.77 -13.56 -8.03
C VAL A 43 -6.16 -12.10 -8.32
N GLU A 44 -7.41 -11.85 -8.71
CA GLU A 44 -8.02 -10.52 -8.88
C GLU A 44 -7.92 -9.63 -7.62
N SER A 45 -8.11 -10.21 -6.43
CA SER A 45 -8.13 -9.48 -5.15
C SER A 45 -6.77 -8.90 -4.78
N LYS A 46 -5.67 -9.41 -5.35
CA LYS A 46 -4.33 -8.92 -5.01
C LYS A 46 -3.94 -7.65 -5.76
N THR A 47 -4.49 -7.46 -6.95
CA THR A 47 -4.05 -6.41 -7.88
C THR A 47 -4.60 -5.02 -7.51
N LEU A 48 -5.82 -4.95 -6.98
CA LEU A 48 -6.51 -3.69 -6.70
C LEU A 48 -6.46 -3.25 -5.22
N LYS A 49 -5.50 -3.77 -4.44
CA LYS A 49 -5.35 -3.41 -3.01
C LYS A 49 -5.22 -1.90 -2.77
N PHE A 50 -4.75 -1.15 -3.77
CA PHE A 50 -4.62 0.31 -3.71
C PHE A 50 -5.97 1.05 -3.81
N LEU A 51 -7.04 0.39 -4.24
CA LEU A 51 -8.40 0.92 -4.24
C LEU A 51 -9.13 0.49 -2.96
N ALA A 52 -8.83 1.20 -1.88
CA ALA A 52 -9.48 0.96 -0.59
C ALA A 52 -11.01 1.07 -0.72
N TYR A 53 -11.71 0.11 -0.10
CA TYR A 53 -13.17 0.08 -0.01
C TYR A 53 -13.94 -0.01 -1.33
N LYS A 54 -13.28 -0.35 -2.45
CA LYS A 54 -13.93 -0.43 -3.78
C LYS A 54 -15.16 -1.34 -3.81
N ASP A 55 -15.14 -2.40 -3.00
CA ASP A 55 -16.19 -3.43 -2.96
C ASP A 55 -17.36 -3.06 -2.03
N LEU A 56 -17.28 -1.93 -1.33
CA LEU A 56 -18.35 -1.43 -0.46
C LEU A 56 -19.24 -0.42 -1.19
N PRO A 57 -20.54 -0.36 -0.86
CA PRO A 57 -21.41 0.74 -1.29
C PRO A 57 -20.83 2.10 -0.89
N TYR A 58 -21.02 3.12 -1.73
CA TYR A 58 -20.38 4.42 -1.56
C TYR A 58 -20.61 5.05 -0.17
N GLU A 59 -21.82 4.97 0.35
CA GLU A 59 -22.16 5.47 1.69
C GLU A 59 -21.40 4.76 2.81
N GLU A 60 -21.17 3.45 2.67
CA GLU A 60 -20.34 2.70 3.62
C GLU A 60 -18.86 3.08 3.50
N GLN A 61 -18.37 3.38 2.30
CA GLN A 61 -17.02 3.92 2.11
C GLN A 61 -16.86 5.26 2.82
N LEU A 62 -17.86 6.15 2.73
CA LEU A 62 -17.84 7.45 3.43
C LEU A 62 -17.81 7.25 4.94
N LYS A 63 -18.67 6.38 5.47
CA LYS A 63 -18.69 6.05 6.90
C LYS A 63 -17.35 5.51 7.39
N LYS A 64 -16.75 4.55 6.67
CA LYS A 64 -15.43 4.00 6.98
C LYS A 64 -14.35 5.08 7.05
N LYS A 65 -14.36 6.03 6.11
CA LYS A 65 -13.40 7.16 6.09
C LYS A 65 -13.60 8.10 7.28
N VAL A 66 -14.84 8.38 7.68
CA VAL A 66 -15.12 9.16 8.91
C VAL A 66 -14.59 8.43 10.13
N ASP A 67 -14.92 7.13 10.26
CA ASP A 67 -14.48 6.30 11.38
C ASP A 67 -12.94 6.25 11.50
N GLU A 68 -12.21 6.17 10.38
CA GLU A 68 -10.74 6.21 10.35
C GLU A 68 -10.18 7.53 10.86
N VAL A 69 -10.76 8.66 10.41
CA VAL A 69 -10.35 9.99 10.87
C VAL A 69 -10.61 10.11 12.37
N GLU A 70 -11.80 9.74 12.84
CA GLU A 70 -12.12 9.75 14.26
C GLU A 70 -11.18 8.87 15.08
N GLN A 71 -10.85 7.68 14.58
CA GLN A 71 -9.93 6.77 15.26
C GLN A 71 -8.50 7.33 15.33
N CYS A 72 -8.04 8.00 14.27
CA CYS A 72 -6.78 8.72 14.27
C CYS A 72 -6.77 9.82 15.35
N PHE A 73 -7.83 10.63 15.41
CA PHE A 73 -8.00 11.64 16.45
C PHE A 73 -8.07 11.04 17.86
N LYS A 74 -8.85 9.98 18.08
CA LYS A 74 -8.92 9.28 19.39
C LYS A 74 -7.54 8.79 19.83
N THR A 75 -6.76 8.24 18.89
CA THR A 75 -5.40 7.78 19.16
C THR A 75 -4.49 8.95 19.54
N PHE A 76 -4.56 10.07 18.80
CA PHE A 76 -3.82 11.29 19.14
C PHE A 76 -4.24 11.87 20.50
N HIS A 77 -5.54 11.92 20.80
CA HIS A 77 -6.09 12.36 22.08
C HIS A 77 -5.59 11.51 23.25
N GLY A 78 -5.49 10.19 23.06
CA GLY A 78 -4.98 9.29 24.07
C GLY A 78 -3.46 9.33 24.25
N SER A 79 -2.70 9.59 23.18
CA SER A 79 -1.23 9.54 23.19
C SER A 79 -0.58 10.86 23.56
N PHE A 80 -1.15 11.99 23.15
CA PHE A 80 -0.56 13.32 23.34
C PHE A 80 -0.25 13.66 24.80
N PRO A 81 -1.20 13.62 25.75
CA PRO A 81 -0.91 13.95 27.15
C PRO A 81 0.00 12.94 27.84
N LYS A 82 0.13 11.71 27.30
CA LYS A 82 1.08 10.71 27.80
C LYS A 82 2.52 11.01 27.37
N GLN A 83 2.69 11.54 26.15
CA GLN A 83 3.99 11.90 25.60
C GLN A 83 4.46 13.28 26.08
N TYR A 84 3.53 14.22 26.30
CA TYR A 84 3.81 15.60 26.70
C TYR A 84 2.95 16.02 27.91
N PRO A 85 3.23 15.49 29.12
CA PRO A 85 2.42 15.76 30.31
C PRO A 85 2.32 17.25 30.65
N GLU A 86 3.38 18.02 30.42
CA GLU A 86 3.49 19.46 30.69
C GLU A 86 2.54 20.30 29.84
N LEU A 87 2.12 19.78 28.69
CA LEU A 87 1.15 20.44 27.79
C LEU A 87 -0.28 19.93 28.00
N GLY A 88 -0.52 19.00 28.92
CA GLY A 88 -1.82 18.34 29.09
C GLY A 88 -2.97 19.29 29.44
N ASP A 89 -2.71 20.31 30.27
CA ASP A 89 -3.72 21.32 30.61
C ASP A 89 -4.04 22.24 29.44
N TRP A 90 -3.00 22.72 28.74
CA TRP A 90 -3.18 23.51 27.52
C TRP A 90 -3.97 22.73 26.48
N TYR A 91 -3.64 21.46 26.30
CA TYR A 91 -4.28 20.54 25.38
C TYR A 91 -5.79 20.40 25.62
N ARG A 92 -6.18 20.12 26.87
CA ARG A 92 -7.59 20.00 27.28
C ARG A 92 -8.36 21.30 27.05
N ASN A 93 -7.72 22.44 27.30
CA ASN A 93 -8.36 23.75 27.24
C ASN A 93 -8.44 24.34 25.82
N GLN A 94 -7.49 23.99 24.93
CA GLN A 94 -7.40 24.59 23.60
C GLN A 94 -7.84 23.64 22.50
N LEU A 95 -7.35 22.40 22.45
CA LEU A 95 -7.55 21.56 21.26
C LEU A 95 -9.02 21.16 21.09
N LEU A 96 -9.69 20.80 22.18
CA LEU A 96 -11.11 20.43 22.18
C LEU A 96 -12.05 21.60 21.87
N LYS A 97 -11.58 22.84 22.03
CA LYS A 97 -12.38 24.04 21.82
C LYS A 97 -12.47 24.43 20.34
N TRP A 98 -11.41 24.20 19.58
CA TRP A 98 -11.26 24.73 18.22
C TRP A 98 -11.28 23.67 17.13
N PHE A 99 -10.98 22.41 17.44
CA PHE A 99 -10.97 21.35 16.43
C PHE A 99 -12.32 20.65 16.33
N ARG A 100 -12.85 20.61 15.10
CA ARG A 100 -14.04 19.84 14.74
C ARG A 100 -13.74 19.06 13.48
N ILE A 101 -14.17 17.80 13.46
CA ILE A 101 -14.16 16.99 12.24
C ILE A 101 -15.41 17.40 11.46
N GLU A 102 -15.22 18.00 10.29
CA GLU A 102 -16.32 18.28 9.36
C GLU A 102 -16.81 16.98 8.71
N GLU A 103 -18.07 16.97 8.29
CA GLU A 103 -18.62 15.89 7.49
C GLU A 103 -17.85 15.75 6.17
N ILE A 104 -17.65 14.50 5.74
CA ILE A 104 -17.00 14.23 4.47
C ILE A 104 -17.90 14.74 3.34
N ARG A 105 -17.31 15.55 2.46
CA ARG A 105 -17.97 15.99 1.23
C ARG A 105 -17.92 14.86 0.20
N PRO A 106 -19.08 14.35 -0.27
CA PRO A 106 -19.11 13.29 -1.25
C PRO A 106 -18.56 13.78 -2.60
N SER A 107 -17.92 12.88 -3.33
CA SER A 107 -17.51 13.10 -4.70
C SER A 107 -18.75 13.15 -5.60
N PRO A 108 -18.83 14.09 -6.55
CA PRO A 108 -19.92 14.12 -7.53
C PRO A 108 -19.83 12.95 -8.53
N LYS A 109 -18.68 12.27 -8.60
CA LYS A 109 -18.42 11.15 -9.51
C LYS A 109 -17.73 10.01 -8.78
N GLN A 110 -18.33 8.82 -8.82
CA GLN A 110 -17.83 7.63 -8.11
C GLN A 110 -16.93 6.75 -9.00
N GLU A 111 -17.14 6.78 -10.31
CA GLU A 111 -16.38 5.99 -11.29
C GLU A 111 -15.69 6.89 -12.33
N GLY A 112 -14.59 6.42 -12.92
CA GLY A 112 -13.82 7.12 -13.95
C GLY A 112 -13.46 8.55 -13.57
N TYR A 113 -13.20 8.81 -12.29
CA TYR A 113 -12.95 10.14 -11.75
C TYR A 113 -11.50 10.59 -11.88
N ARG A 114 -10.56 9.68 -12.19
CA ARG A 114 -9.16 10.04 -12.44
C ARG A 114 -9.01 10.74 -13.79
N ASN A 115 -8.28 11.85 -13.79
CA ASN A 115 -7.84 12.56 -14.98
C ASN A 115 -6.37 12.28 -15.35
N LYS A 116 -5.66 11.49 -14.54
CA LYS A 116 -4.29 11.05 -14.74
C LYS A 116 -4.13 9.64 -14.18
N CYS A 117 -3.37 8.79 -14.86
CA CYS A 117 -2.90 7.51 -14.35
C CYS A 117 -1.39 7.38 -14.57
N GLU A 118 -0.74 6.56 -13.75
CA GLU A 118 0.67 6.19 -13.91
C GLU A 118 0.72 4.68 -13.95
N LEU A 119 1.14 4.13 -15.08
CA LEU A 119 1.18 2.69 -15.32
C LEU A 119 2.62 2.29 -15.62
N THR A 120 2.98 1.10 -15.15
CA THR A 120 4.29 0.50 -15.42
C THR A 120 4.22 -0.21 -16.77
N ILE A 121 5.27 -0.05 -17.58
CA ILE A 121 5.45 -0.87 -18.79
C ILE A 121 6.19 -2.15 -18.40
N GLY A 122 5.59 -3.31 -18.68
CA GLY A 122 6.13 -4.59 -18.28
C GLY A 122 5.47 -5.77 -18.98
N PHE A 123 5.92 -6.98 -18.67
CA PHE A 123 5.33 -8.21 -19.18
C PHE A 123 4.07 -8.54 -18.40
N ASN A 124 2.97 -8.75 -19.10
CA ASN A 124 1.73 -9.22 -18.49
C ASN A 124 1.64 -10.75 -18.70
N PRO A 125 1.72 -11.54 -17.62
CA PRO A 125 1.72 -13.00 -17.71
C PRO A 125 0.35 -13.59 -18.10
N GLU A 126 -0.76 -12.88 -17.85
CA GLU A 126 -2.12 -13.35 -18.18
C GLU A 126 -2.36 -13.37 -19.69
N ILE A 127 -1.89 -12.32 -20.38
CA ILE A 127 -2.04 -12.17 -21.84
C ILE A 127 -0.78 -12.60 -22.61
N GLY A 128 0.32 -12.87 -21.92
CA GLY A 128 1.61 -13.29 -22.49
C GLY A 128 2.30 -12.22 -23.35
N LYS A 129 2.04 -10.94 -23.12
CA LYS A 129 2.54 -9.81 -23.94
C LYS A 129 3.03 -8.66 -23.06
N LEU A 130 3.88 -7.81 -23.62
CA LEU A 130 4.22 -6.53 -22.97
C LEU A 130 3.00 -5.60 -22.99
N GLY A 131 2.78 -4.83 -21.94
CA GLY A 131 1.68 -3.85 -21.87
C GLY A 131 1.95 -2.76 -20.84
N ALA A 132 0.91 -1.99 -20.51
CA ALA A 132 0.92 -1.03 -19.42
C ALA A 132 -0.08 -1.44 -18.32
N GLY A 133 0.38 -1.49 -17.07
CA GLY A 133 -0.46 -1.92 -15.95
C GLY A 133 0.13 -1.63 -14.58
N VAL A 134 -0.57 -2.09 -13.54
CA VAL A 134 -0.06 -2.01 -12.16
C VAL A 134 0.97 -3.11 -11.97
N ARG A 135 2.15 -2.72 -11.48
CA ARG A 135 3.25 -3.65 -11.22
C ARG A 135 2.81 -4.69 -10.20
N THR A 136 2.97 -5.97 -10.56
CA THR A 136 2.79 -7.09 -9.66
C THR A 136 4.14 -7.40 -9.01
N SER A 137 4.16 -7.60 -7.69
CA SER A 137 5.38 -7.86 -6.95
C SER A 137 5.74 -9.35 -7.04
N HIS A 138 6.37 -9.76 -8.15
CA HIS A 138 7.08 -11.04 -8.22
C HIS A 138 8.58 -10.78 -8.09
N LEU A 139 9.14 -11.14 -6.93
CA LEU A 139 10.56 -11.00 -6.62
C LEU A 139 11.42 -12.09 -7.27
N GLU A 140 10.79 -13.17 -7.75
CA GLU A 140 11.47 -14.35 -8.31
C GLU A 140 11.74 -14.22 -9.81
N THR A 141 11.03 -13.32 -10.51
CA THR A 141 11.19 -13.09 -11.94
C THR A 141 12.13 -11.92 -12.18
N GLU A 142 13.19 -12.11 -12.98
CA GLU A 142 14.08 -11.02 -13.44
C GLU A 142 13.39 -10.00 -14.38
N ARG A 143 12.07 -10.11 -14.55
CA ARG A 143 11.25 -9.27 -15.44
C ARG A 143 10.32 -8.39 -14.62
N VAL A 144 10.03 -7.20 -15.15
CA VAL A 144 8.97 -6.34 -14.61
C VAL A 144 7.64 -6.93 -15.03
N GLU A 145 6.93 -7.54 -14.08
CA GLU A 145 5.58 -8.04 -14.30
C GLU A 145 4.53 -7.00 -13.95
N ILE A 146 3.47 -6.99 -14.75
CA ILE A 146 2.32 -6.11 -14.59
C ILE A 146 1.04 -6.91 -14.68
N SER A 147 -0.02 -6.37 -14.10
CA SER A 147 -1.38 -6.87 -14.23
C SER A 147 -2.08 -6.31 -15.47
N THR A 148 -3.17 -6.95 -15.87
CA THR A 148 -4.09 -6.41 -16.87
C THR A 148 -4.83 -5.20 -16.28
N THR A 149 -4.83 -4.09 -17.02
CA THR A 149 -5.71 -2.95 -16.72
C THR A 149 -7.02 -3.17 -17.45
N ASP A 150 -8.15 -3.27 -16.75
CA ASP A 150 -9.47 -3.56 -17.31
C ASP A 150 -10.58 -2.73 -16.63
N GLU A 151 -11.85 -3.08 -16.87
CA GLU A 151 -13.00 -2.38 -16.29
C GLU A 151 -13.11 -2.49 -14.76
N SER A 152 -12.39 -3.41 -14.11
CA SER A 152 -12.31 -3.49 -12.65
C SER A 152 -11.60 -2.25 -12.03
N TYR A 153 -10.86 -1.50 -12.84
CA TYR A 153 -10.26 -0.23 -12.47
C TYR A 153 -11.29 0.89 -12.49
N ILE A 154 -12.30 0.79 -11.61
CA ILE A 154 -13.48 1.68 -11.54
C ILE A 154 -13.15 3.18 -11.47
N HIS A 155 -11.94 3.54 -11.04
CA HIS A 155 -11.47 4.91 -10.88
C HIS A 155 -10.93 5.52 -12.18
N LEU A 156 -10.60 4.70 -13.18
CA LEU A 156 -10.07 5.11 -14.48
C LEU A 156 -11.20 5.26 -15.51
N PRO A 157 -11.19 6.31 -16.34
CA PRO A 157 -12.13 6.45 -17.44
C PRO A 157 -11.80 5.45 -18.57
N LYS A 158 -12.81 4.96 -19.29
CA LYS A 158 -12.66 3.96 -20.37
C LYS A 158 -11.53 4.26 -21.37
N PRO A 159 -11.35 5.50 -21.87
CA PRO A 159 -10.26 5.80 -22.79
C PRO A 159 -8.86 5.55 -22.21
N MET A 160 -8.67 5.70 -20.89
CA MET A 160 -7.39 5.39 -20.25
C MET A 160 -7.14 3.89 -20.15
N ILE A 161 -8.21 3.11 -19.90
CA ILE A 161 -8.15 1.65 -19.87
C ILE A 161 -7.80 1.12 -21.26
N GLU A 162 -8.54 1.55 -22.29
CA GLU A 162 -8.28 1.17 -23.69
C GLU A 162 -6.86 1.51 -24.14
N LEU A 163 -6.39 2.73 -23.82
CA LEU A 163 -5.02 3.15 -24.17
C LEU A 163 -3.94 2.30 -23.48
N SER A 164 -4.17 1.86 -22.24
CA SER A 164 -3.22 1.01 -21.51
C SER A 164 -3.09 -0.40 -22.09
N GLN A 165 -4.13 -0.88 -22.76
CA GLN A 165 -4.16 -2.18 -23.44
C GLN A 165 -3.56 -2.10 -24.85
N ASP A 166 -3.50 -0.91 -25.47
CA ASP A 166 -2.91 -0.73 -26.80
C ASP A 166 -1.37 -0.72 -26.76
N THR A 167 -0.82 -1.93 -26.87
CA THR A 167 0.62 -2.20 -26.92
C THR A 167 1.37 -1.51 -28.06
N LYS A 168 0.70 -1.15 -29.18
CA LYS A 168 1.34 -0.48 -30.33
C LYS A 168 1.66 0.98 -30.05
N ILE A 169 0.81 1.66 -29.27
CA ILE A 169 1.01 3.08 -28.91
C ILE A 169 2.17 3.21 -27.91
N VAL A 170 2.25 2.31 -26.93
CA VAL A 170 3.30 2.32 -25.91
C VAL A 170 4.70 2.17 -26.53
N TRP A 171 4.87 1.29 -27.51
CA TRP A 171 6.17 1.06 -28.16
C TRP A 171 6.53 2.08 -29.22
N SER A 172 5.58 2.48 -30.06
CA SER A 172 5.86 3.38 -31.18
C SER A 172 6.24 4.80 -30.75
N SER A 173 5.81 5.20 -29.54
CA SER A 173 5.99 6.55 -29.01
C SER A 173 7.22 6.71 -28.11
N PHE A 174 7.71 5.62 -27.50
CA PHE A 174 8.72 5.68 -26.43
C PHE A 174 10.05 4.98 -26.75
N VAL A 175 10.06 4.09 -27.75
CA VAL A 175 11.27 3.36 -28.13
C VAL A 175 11.88 3.98 -29.40
N PRO A 176 13.13 4.50 -29.33
CA PRO A 176 13.87 4.96 -30.50
C PRO A 176 13.88 3.88 -31.59
N LYS A 177 13.73 4.29 -32.85
CA LYS A 177 13.63 3.38 -34.01
C LYS A 177 14.75 2.32 -34.07
N THR A 178 15.90 2.59 -33.46
CA THR A 178 17.08 1.72 -33.38
C THR A 178 16.90 0.43 -32.58
N VAL A 179 15.93 0.33 -31.67
CA VAL A 179 15.71 -0.90 -30.86
C VAL A 179 14.63 -1.80 -31.48
N ARG A 180 13.89 -1.31 -32.49
CA ARG A 180 12.79 -2.05 -33.13
C ARG A 180 13.26 -3.25 -33.97
N SER A 181 14.53 -3.31 -34.34
CA SER A 181 15.10 -4.41 -35.15
C SER A 181 15.54 -5.63 -34.33
N LEU A 182 15.33 -5.63 -33.02
CA LEU A 182 15.73 -6.73 -32.12
C LEU A 182 14.55 -7.57 -31.61
N SER A 183 13.32 -7.25 -32.02
CA SER A 183 12.09 -7.89 -31.52
C SER A 183 11.28 -8.66 -32.56
N ASP A 184 11.74 -8.77 -33.80
CA ASP A 184 11.15 -9.66 -34.81
C ASP A 184 11.98 -10.96 -34.92
N PRO A 185 11.44 -12.11 -34.50
CA PRO A 185 11.75 -13.39 -35.14
C PRO A 185 11.04 -13.55 -36.49
#